data_AF-A0A1Q7V5C6-F1
#
_entry.id   AF-A0A1Q7V5C6-F1
#
_cell.length_a   1.000
_cell.length_b   1.000
_cell.length_c   1.000
_cell.angle_alpha   90.00
_cell.angle_beta   90.00
_cell.angle_gamma   90.00
#
_symmetry.space_group_name_H-M   'P 1'
#
loop_
_entity.id
_entity.type
_entity.pdbx_description
1 polymer ?
#
loop_
_entity_poly.entity_id
_entity_poly.type
_entity_poly.pdbx_seq_one_letter_code
_entity_poly.pdbx_strand_id
1 'polypeptide(L)'
;VGGGFVDPTLPDGYAPFGIRNINGFIYVTYAKQDRDKHDDVPGPGHGFVSVFDTSGHFIKRLISRGPLNSPWGLALAPQGFGTASGSLLVGNFGNGRIHVFDPMTGDGRGALEQANGTPLAFDGLWSLYFIDTSLFFTAGIADEAHGLSPRSRPLPGK
;
A
#
# COMPACT_ATOMS: atom_id res chain seq x y z
N VAL A 1 -0.26 -9.16 -23.13
CA VAL A 1 -0.42 -9.75 -21.79
C VAL A 1 -1.77 -10.46 -21.75
N GLY A 2 -1.82 -11.73 -21.34
CA GLY A 2 -2.99 -12.61 -21.54
C GLY A 2 -4.03 -12.60 -20.41
N GLY A 3 -3.64 -12.31 -19.17
CA GLY A 3 -4.51 -12.46 -17.99
C GLY A 3 -5.32 -11.22 -17.58
N GLY A 4 -5.09 -10.06 -18.21
CA GLY A 4 -5.92 -8.86 -18.04
C GLY A 4 -5.84 -8.13 -16.68
N PHE A 5 -5.10 -8.65 -15.69
CA PHE A 5 -5.02 -8.08 -14.33
C PHE A 5 -6.38 -7.89 -13.66
N VAL A 6 -7.29 -8.84 -13.91
CA VAL A 6 -8.65 -8.84 -13.36
C VAL A 6 -8.71 -9.78 -12.18
N ASP A 7 -9.09 -9.26 -11.02
CA ASP A 7 -9.53 -10.08 -9.90
C ASP A 7 -11.02 -10.41 -10.06
N PRO A 8 -11.38 -11.67 -10.36
CA PRO A 8 -12.75 -12.05 -10.69
C PRO A 8 -13.71 -11.99 -9.50
N THR A 9 -13.18 -11.80 -8.29
CA THR A 9 -13.98 -11.78 -7.05
C THR A 9 -14.12 -10.36 -6.50
N LEU A 10 -13.67 -9.34 -7.22
CA LEU A 10 -13.67 -7.95 -6.73
C LEU A 10 -15.10 -7.43 -6.64
N PRO A 11 -15.52 -6.91 -5.48
CA PRO A 11 -16.81 -6.26 -5.39
C PRO A 11 -16.90 -5.07 -6.34
N ASP A 12 -18.09 -4.85 -6.90
CA ASP A 12 -18.36 -3.68 -7.72
C ASP A 12 -18.07 -2.36 -6.97
N GLY A 13 -17.73 -1.33 -7.74
CA GLY A 13 -17.43 0.01 -7.21
C GLY A 13 -16.00 0.16 -6.68
N TYR A 14 -15.09 -0.72 -7.10
CA TYR A 14 -13.65 -0.60 -6.83
C TYR A 14 -12.86 -0.60 -8.14
N ALA A 15 -11.81 0.20 -8.20
CA ALA A 15 -10.89 0.27 -9.34
C ALA A 15 -9.43 0.16 -8.91
N PRO A 16 -8.52 -0.28 -9.79
CA PRO A 16 -7.08 -0.25 -9.52
C PRO A 16 -6.62 1.16 -9.15
N PHE A 17 -5.78 1.28 -8.11
CA PHE A 17 -5.29 2.57 -7.60
C PHE A 17 -3.76 2.62 -7.50
N GLY A 18 -3.10 1.50 -7.25
CA GLY A 18 -1.65 1.38 -7.18
C GLY A 18 -1.16 0.02 -7.68
N ILE A 19 0.09 -0.03 -8.13
CA ILE A 19 0.70 -1.24 -8.70
C ILE A 19 2.18 -1.35 -8.34
N ARG A 20 2.65 -2.57 -8.06
CA ARG A 20 4.06 -2.84 -7.78
C ARG A 20 4.45 -4.26 -8.16
N ASN A 21 5.61 -4.40 -8.82
CA ASN A 21 6.27 -5.71 -8.92
C ASN A 21 7.09 -5.96 -7.65
N ILE A 22 6.80 -7.06 -6.97
CA ILE A 22 7.50 -7.52 -5.76
C ILE A 22 7.84 -8.99 -5.95
N ASN A 23 9.14 -9.30 -5.99
CA ASN A 23 9.67 -10.67 -6.13
C ASN A 23 9.06 -11.46 -7.31
N GLY A 24 8.77 -10.79 -8.43
CA GLY A 24 8.24 -11.44 -9.64
C GLY A 24 6.70 -11.58 -9.66
N PHE A 25 6.00 -11.10 -8.63
CA PHE A 25 4.55 -10.99 -8.63
C PHE A 25 4.11 -9.53 -8.75
N ILE A 26 2.98 -9.32 -9.40
CA ILE A 26 2.38 -7.99 -9.55
C ILE A 26 1.30 -7.82 -8.48
N TYR A 27 1.54 -6.91 -7.57
CA TYR A 27 0.58 -6.51 -6.54
C TYR A 27 -0.17 -5.29 -7.05
N VAL A 28 -1.50 -5.36 -7.04
CA VAL A 28 -2.38 -4.26 -7.43
C VAL A 28 -3.26 -3.92 -6.24
N THR A 29 -3.28 -2.66 -5.85
CA THR A 29 -4.22 -2.15 -4.87
C THR A 29 -5.47 -1.66 -5.57
N TYR A 30 -6.61 -1.78 -4.89
CA TYR A 30 -7.89 -1.27 -5.38
C TYR A 30 -8.49 -0.33 -4.34
N ALA A 31 -9.01 0.80 -4.80
CA ALA A 31 -9.70 1.78 -3.97
C ALA A 31 -11.19 1.83 -4.36
N LYS A 32 -12.05 2.16 -3.39
CA LYS A 32 -13.47 2.38 -3.64
C LYS A 32 -13.64 3.63 -4.48
N GLN A 33 -14.48 3.59 -5.50
CA GLN A 33 -14.79 4.74 -6.33
C GLN A 33 -16.01 5.51 -5.81
N ASP A 34 -16.05 6.79 -6.13
CA ASP A 34 -17.22 7.63 -5.96
C ASP A 34 -18.32 7.27 -6.97
N ARG A 35 -19.45 7.98 -6.92
CA ARG A 35 -20.59 7.68 -7.81
C ARG A 35 -20.26 7.96 -9.28
N ASP A 36 -19.43 8.96 -9.54
CA ASP A 36 -19.08 9.40 -10.88
C ASP A 36 -17.91 8.58 -11.46
N LYS A 37 -17.27 7.74 -10.63
CA LYS A 37 -16.13 6.85 -10.96
C LYS A 37 -14.88 7.61 -11.40
N HIS A 38 -14.72 8.83 -10.91
CA HIS A 38 -13.55 9.66 -11.20
C HIS A 38 -12.53 9.62 -10.06
N ASP A 39 -13.01 9.64 -8.81
CA ASP A 39 -12.17 9.75 -7.63
C ASP A 39 -12.36 8.56 -6.68
N ASP A 40 -11.37 8.36 -5.81
CA ASP A 40 -11.50 7.43 -4.70
C ASP A 40 -12.40 8.00 -3.59
N VAL A 41 -13.02 7.10 -2.83
CA VAL A 41 -13.71 7.44 -1.60
C VAL A 41 -12.85 7.00 -0.42
N PRO A 42 -12.07 7.91 0.19
CA PRO A 42 -11.24 7.56 1.33
C PRO A 42 -12.10 7.09 2.51
N GLY A 43 -11.56 6.16 3.27
CA GLY A 43 -12.18 5.60 4.47
C GLY A 43 -11.60 4.23 4.84
N PRO A 44 -11.50 3.89 6.14
CA PRO A 44 -11.12 2.54 6.54
C PRO A 44 -12.04 1.48 5.92
N GLY A 45 -11.43 0.43 5.37
CA GLY A 45 -12.13 -0.68 4.74
C GLY A 45 -12.54 -0.43 3.28
N HIS A 46 -12.12 0.70 2.71
CA HIS A 46 -12.34 1.05 1.30
C HIS A 46 -11.16 0.64 0.40
N GLY A 47 -10.61 -0.55 0.61
CA GLY A 47 -9.58 -1.04 -0.29
C GLY A 47 -9.34 -2.53 -0.27
N PHE A 48 -8.61 -2.98 -1.28
CA PHE A 48 -8.15 -4.35 -1.46
C PHE A 48 -6.71 -4.37 -1.98
N VAL A 49 -6.04 -5.52 -1.81
CA VAL A 49 -4.76 -5.81 -2.48
C VAL A 49 -4.86 -7.19 -3.11
N SER A 50 -4.63 -7.28 -4.41
CA SER A 50 -4.62 -8.54 -5.17
C SER A 50 -3.26 -8.78 -5.80
N VAL A 51 -2.94 -10.04 -6.01
CA VAL A 51 -1.66 -10.53 -6.50
C VAL A 51 -1.88 -11.26 -7.82
N PHE A 52 -1.04 -10.94 -8.80
CA PHE A 52 -1.05 -11.48 -10.14
C PHE A 52 0.34 -11.98 -10.51
N ASP A 53 0.42 -12.87 -11.50
CA ASP A 53 1.69 -13.12 -12.19
C ASP A 53 2.02 -11.97 -13.16
N THR A 54 3.21 -12.01 -13.76
CA THR A 54 3.66 -11.01 -14.74
C THR A 54 2.91 -11.07 -16.07
N SER A 55 2.18 -12.16 -16.33
CA SER A 55 1.27 -12.31 -17.48
C SER A 55 -0.14 -11.79 -17.17
N GLY A 56 -0.35 -11.24 -15.98
CA GLY A 56 -1.60 -10.65 -15.52
C GLY A 56 -2.65 -11.66 -15.05
N HIS A 57 -2.30 -12.93 -14.89
CA HIS A 57 -3.24 -13.91 -14.34
C HIS A 57 -3.40 -13.68 -12.84
N PHE A 58 -4.65 -13.71 -12.39
CA PHE A 58 -4.99 -13.61 -10.98
C PHE A 58 -4.46 -14.81 -10.20
N ILE A 59 -3.67 -14.53 -9.15
CA ILE A 59 -3.18 -15.55 -8.23
C ILE A 59 -4.08 -15.62 -7.00
N LYS A 60 -4.31 -14.48 -6.35
CA LYS A 60 -5.20 -14.38 -5.18
C LYS A 60 -5.51 -12.94 -4.82
N ARG A 61 -6.55 -12.76 -4.02
CA ARG A 61 -6.73 -11.57 -3.20
C ARG A 61 -5.98 -11.75 -1.90
N LEU A 62 -5.02 -10.87 -1.62
CA LEU A 62 -4.19 -10.95 -0.42
C LEU A 62 -4.84 -10.22 0.76
N ILE A 63 -5.36 -9.02 0.54
CA ILE A 63 -5.92 -8.20 1.63
C ILE A 63 -7.32 -7.73 1.23
N SER A 64 -8.27 -7.87 2.16
CA SER A 64 -9.63 -7.39 2.00
C SER A 64 -9.98 -6.39 3.09
N ARG A 65 -10.19 -5.12 2.72
CA ARG A 65 -10.69 -4.07 3.62
C ARG A 65 -9.76 -3.86 4.82
N GLY A 66 -10.29 -3.91 6.05
CA GLY A 66 -9.52 -3.65 7.25
C GLY A 66 -9.03 -2.20 7.32
N PRO A 67 -7.74 -1.94 7.60
CA PRO A 67 -7.23 -0.58 7.72
C PRO A 67 -6.96 0.09 6.37
N LEU A 68 -7.20 -0.61 5.24
CA LEU A 68 -6.99 -0.05 3.90
C LEU A 68 -7.93 1.14 3.65
N ASN A 69 -7.33 2.27 3.31
CA ASN A 69 -8.00 3.55 3.09
C ASN A 69 -7.38 4.19 1.85
N SER A 70 -8.01 3.95 0.69
CA SER A 70 -7.47 4.30 -0.63
C SER A 70 -6.00 3.86 -0.78
N PRO A 71 -5.72 2.55 -0.72
CA PRO A 71 -4.36 2.04 -0.71
C PRO A 71 -3.67 2.29 -2.05
N TRP A 72 -2.47 2.86 -2.05
CA TRP A 72 -1.70 3.17 -3.25
C TRP A 72 -0.30 2.56 -3.20
N GLY A 73 0.52 3.04 -2.26
CA GLY A 73 1.93 2.67 -2.17
C GLY A 73 2.13 1.24 -1.70
N LEU A 74 3.01 0.51 -2.37
CA LEU A 74 3.38 -0.85 -2.01
C LEU A 74 4.90 -0.99 -1.96
N ALA A 75 5.43 -1.54 -0.87
CA ALA A 75 6.84 -1.88 -0.76
C ALA A 75 7.03 -3.12 0.13
N LEU A 76 7.92 -4.03 -0.27
CA LEU A 76 8.37 -5.10 0.61
C LEU A 76 9.51 -4.56 1.47
N ALA A 77 9.35 -4.62 2.79
CA ALA A 77 10.38 -4.17 3.71
C ALA A 77 11.59 -5.11 3.65
N PRO A 78 12.81 -4.58 3.47
CA PRO A 78 14.03 -5.36 3.46
C PRO A 78 14.32 -5.94 4.85
N GLN A 79 15.22 -6.91 4.88
CA GLN A 79 15.78 -7.36 6.16
C GLN A 79 16.48 -6.21 6.88
N GLY A 80 16.32 -6.12 8.20
CA GLY A 80 16.89 -5.04 9.01
C GLY A 80 16.03 -3.78 9.09
N PHE A 81 14.80 -3.78 8.53
CA PHE A 81 13.82 -2.70 8.72
C PHE A 81 13.02 -2.87 10.04
N GLY A 82 13.72 -3.21 11.12
CA GLY A 82 13.12 -3.40 12.45
C GLY A 82 12.03 -4.48 12.47
N THR A 83 10.97 -4.22 13.24
CA THR A 83 9.83 -5.14 13.42
C THR A 83 9.03 -5.41 12.14
N ALA A 84 9.15 -4.52 11.15
CA ALA A 84 8.50 -4.67 9.85
C ALA A 84 9.35 -5.43 8.82
N SER A 85 10.54 -5.92 9.18
CA SER A 85 11.42 -6.68 8.27
C SER A 85 10.67 -7.81 7.56
N GLY A 86 10.80 -7.89 6.23
CA GLY A 86 10.14 -8.90 5.40
C GLY A 86 8.63 -8.75 5.27
N SER A 87 8.04 -7.68 5.81
CA SER A 87 6.59 -7.43 5.73
C SER A 87 6.23 -6.60 4.49
N LEU A 88 5.01 -6.75 4.02
CA LEU A 88 4.43 -5.86 3.01
C LEU A 88 3.99 -4.56 3.68
N LEU A 89 4.50 -3.44 3.20
CA LEU A 89 4.03 -2.10 3.55
C LEU A 89 3.00 -1.62 2.54
N VAL A 90 1.86 -1.16 3.03
CA VAL A 90 0.80 -0.56 2.22
C VAL A 90 0.59 0.89 2.68
N GLY A 91 0.97 1.83 1.83
CA GLY A 91 0.70 3.26 2.00
C GLY A 91 -0.74 3.58 1.63
N ASN A 92 -1.44 4.28 2.51
CA ASN A 92 -2.84 4.64 2.36
C ASN A 92 -2.91 6.12 2.03
N PHE A 93 -3.37 6.44 0.82
CA PHE A 93 -3.50 7.82 0.36
C PHE A 93 -4.48 8.60 1.24
N GLY A 94 -5.65 8.01 1.51
CA GLY A 94 -6.76 8.71 2.17
C GLY A 94 -6.55 9.05 3.64
N ASN A 95 -5.49 8.57 4.30
CA ASN A 95 -5.13 9.01 5.66
C ASN A 95 -3.61 9.14 5.90
N GLY A 96 -2.80 8.97 4.86
CA GLY A 96 -1.35 9.08 4.93
C GLY A 96 -0.62 7.98 5.70
N ARG A 97 -1.30 6.95 6.20
CA ARG A 97 -0.70 5.92 7.07
C ARG A 97 -0.09 4.79 6.27
N ILE A 98 0.99 4.21 6.81
CA ILE A 98 1.62 3.01 6.27
C ILE A 98 1.25 1.83 7.16
N HIS A 99 0.43 0.91 6.64
CA HIS A 99 0.05 -0.32 7.34
C HIS A 99 0.98 -1.46 6.94
N VAL A 100 1.25 -2.35 7.90
CA VAL A 100 2.17 -3.48 7.78
C VAL A 100 1.36 -4.77 7.71
N PHE A 101 1.68 -5.62 6.74
CA PHE A 101 1.00 -6.89 6.52
C PHE A 101 1.99 -8.02 6.29
N ASP A 102 1.59 -9.23 6.64
CA ASP A 102 2.26 -10.44 6.16
C ASP A 102 2.10 -10.55 4.63
N PRO A 103 3.19 -10.66 3.86
CA PRO A 103 3.10 -10.70 2.39
C PRO A 103 2.49 -12.00 1.84
N MET A 104 2.44 -13.06 2.66
CA MET A 104 1.92 -14.37 2.29
C MET A 104 0.48 -14.55 2.71
N THR A 105 0.12 -14.20 3.93
CA THR A 105 -1.25 -14.39 4.46
C THR A 105 -2.13 -13.16 4.30
N GLY A 106 -1.54 -11.96 4.24
CA GLY A 106 -2.27 -10.69 4.26
C GLY A 106 -2.72 -10.27 5.66
N ASP A 107 -2.25 -10.96 6.71
CA ASP A 107 -2.59 -10.62 8.09
C ASP A 107 -1.98 -9.27 8.49
N GLY A 108 -2.80 -8.41 9.09
CA GLY A 108 -2.38 -7.09 9.56
C GLY A 108 -1.48 -7.17 10.79
N ARG A 109 -0.37 -6.43 10.77
CA ARG A 109 0.62 -6.33 11.84
C ARG A 109 0.68 -4.92 12.46
N GLY A 110 -0.35 -4.11 12.23
CA GLY A 110 -0.43 -2.73 12.69
C GLY A 110 0.02 -1.70 11.66
N ALA A 111 0.39 -0.51 12.13
CA ALA A 111 0.90 0.58 11.30
C ALA A 111 2.33 0.95 11.70
N LEU A 112 3.06 1.62 10.81
CA LEU A 112 4.32 2.25 11.20
C LEU A 112 4.03 3.43 12.14
N GLU A 113 4.81 3.47 13.22
CA GLU A 113 4.69 4.47 14.28
C GLU A 113 6.01 5.22 14.45
N GLN A 114 5.90 6.44 14.99
CA GLN A 114 7.03 7.20 15.50
C GLN A 114 7.57 6.56 16.79
N ALA A 115 8.77 6.94 17.20
CA ALA A 115 9.41 6.39 18.41
C ALA A 115 8.60 6.61 19.71
N ASN A 116 7.69 7.58 19.73
CA ASN A 116 6.78 7.86 20.83
C ASN A 116 5.43 7.10 20.73
N GLY A 117 5.28 6.17 19.78
CA GLY A 117 4.06 5.39 19.55
C GLY A 117 2.95 6.13 18.80
N THR A 118 3.20 7.36 18.33
CA THR A 118 2.20 8.06 17.51
C THR A 118 2.22 7.53 16.08
N PRO A 119 1.06 7.39 15.41
CA PRO A 119 1.01 6.95 14.03
C PRO A 119 1.83 7.86 13.11
N LEU A 120 2.61 7.26 12.21
CA LEU A 120 3.28 8.01 11.15
C LEU A 120 2.26 8.24 10.02
N ALA A 121 1.98 9.50 9.71
CA ALA A 121 1.02 9.88 8.67
C ALA A 121 1.57 11.02 7.81
N PHE A 122 1.38 10.90 6.50
CA PHE A 122 1.82 11.87 5.50
C PHE A 122 0.66 12.20 4.58
N ASP A 123 0.20 13.44 4.60
CA ASP A 123 -0.88 13.88 3.73
C ASP A 123 -0.54 13.64 2.25
N GLY A 124 -1.46 13.07 1.49
CA GLY A 124 -1.25 12.68 0.08
C GLY A 124 -0.22 11.59 -0.17
N LEU A 125 0.01 10.65 0.77
CA LEU A 125 0.99 9.56 0.59
C LEU A 125 0.70 8.71 -0.66
N TRP A 126 1.68 8.64 -1.57
CA TRP A 126 1.58 7.88 -2.83
C TRP A 126 2.53 6.69 -2.85
N SER A 127 3.76 6.88 -3.33
CA SER A 127 4.69 5.78 -3.60
C SER A 127 5.56 5.49 -2.39
N LEU A 128 5.91 4.22 -2.22
CA LEU A 128 6.88 3.74 -1.24
C LEU A 128 8.05 3.07 -1.97
N TYR A 129 9.27 3.31 -1.52
CA TYR A 129 10.47 2.68 -2.10
C TYR A 129 11.58 2.51 -1.07
N PHE A 130 12.35 1.43 -1.18
CA PHE A 130 13.52 1.22 -0.32
C PHE A 130 14.82 1.44 -1.08
N ILE A 131 15.74 2.18 -0.47
CA ILE A 131 17.17 2.15 -0.79
C ILE A 131 17.88 1.63 0.45
N ASP A 132 18.53 0.47 0.33
CA ASP A 132 19.01 -0.32 1.46
C ASP A 132 17.87 -0.52 2.48
N THR A 133 18.08 -0.13 3.74
CA THR A 133 17.07 -0.18 4.80
C THR A 133 16.33 1.15 4.99
N SER A 134 16.57 2.16 4.15
CA SER A 134 15.89 3.45 4.25
C SER A 134 14.62 3.46 3.40
N LEU A 135 13.49 3.80 4.02
CA LEU A 135 12.22 3.98 3.32
C LEU A 135 12.12 5.41 2.81
N PHE A 136 11.88 5.53 1.50
CA PHE A 136 11.55 6.76 0.81
C PHE A 136 10.09 6.70 0.39
N PHE A 137 9.44 7.85 0.38
CA PHE A 137 8.07 7.94 -0.10
C PHE A 137 7.83 9.26 -0.81
N THR A 138 6.80 9.27 -1.66
CA THR A 138 6.28 10.50 -2.25
C THR A 138 4.96 10.87 -1.60
N ALA A 139 4.74 12.16 -1.41
CA ALA A 139 3.49 12.68 -0.88
C ALA A 139 3.04 13.89 -1.71
N GLY A 140 1.81 13.85 -2.20
CA GLY A 140 1.14 14.97 -2.86
C GLY A 140 0.57 15.93 -1.83
N ILE A 141 1.36 16.89 -1.36
CA ILE A 141 0.88 17.89 -0.39
C ILE A 141 0.06 18.98 -1.11
N ALA A 142 -0.97 19.50 -0.45
CA ALA A 142 -1.92 20.48 -0.99
C ALA A 142 -2.72 19.98 -2.21
N ASP A 143 -3.55 18.95 -2.01
CA ASP A 143 -4.45 18.39 -3.04
C ASP A 143 -3.71 18.00 -4.33
N GLU A 144 -2.61 17.25 -4.19
CA GLU A 144 -1.79 16.75 -5.32
C GLU A 144 -1.04 17.83 -6.13
N ALA A 145 -1.14 19.11 -5.77
CA ALA A 145 -0.50 20.20 -6.50
C ALA A 145 1.04 20.19 -6.39
N HIS A 146 1.60 19.53 -5.38
CA HIS A 146 3.05 19.51 -5.11
C HIS A 146 3.55 18.14 -4.62
N GLY A 147 4.74 17.71 -5.07
CA GLY A 147 5.39 16.48 -4.61
C GLY A 147 6.46 16.72 -3.53
N LEU A 148 6.37 16.00 -2.41
CA LEU A 148 7.39 15.92 -1.36
C LEU A 148 8.11 14.56 -1.42
N SER A 149 9.44 14.52 -1.21
CA SER A 149 10.24 13.27 -1.15
C SER A 149 11.00 13.12 0.18
N PRO A 150 10.37 12.62 1.26
CA PRO A 150 11.03 12.46 2.56
C PRO A 150 11.69 11.08 2.71
N ARG A 151 12.61 10.99 3.68
CA ARG A 151 13.33 9.77 4.08
C ARG A 151 12.98 9.40 5.52
N SER A 152 12.58 8.16 5.78
CA SER A 152 12.49 7.60 7.13
C SER A 152 13.57 6.52 7.35
N ARG A 153 14.21 6.55 8.54
CA ARG A 153 15.21 5.54 8.95
C ARG A 153 14.59 4.51 9.89
N PRO A 154 15.01 3.24 9.83
CA PRO A 154 14.55 2.20 10.75
C PRO A 154 14.96 2.54 12.19
N LEU A 155 14.05 2.27 13.15
CA LEU A 155 14.34 2.39 14.58
C LEU A 155 15.02 1.10 15.09
N PRO A 156 16.03 1.21 15.96
CA PRO A 156 16.61 0.05 16.62
C PRO A 156 15.57 -0.59 17.54
N GLY A 157 15.41 -1.92 17.44
CA GLY A 157 14.58 -2.71 18.35
C GLY A 157 15.13 -2.67 19.77
N LYS A 158 14.24 -2.64 20.77
CA LYS A 158 14.58 -2.87 22.17
C LYS A 158 14.85 -4.36 22.42
#